data_AF-A0A7W9GNA9-F1
#
_entry.id   AF-A0A7W9GNA9-F1
#
_cell.length_a   1.000
_cell.length_b   1.000
_cell.length_c   1.000
_cell.angle_alpha   90.00
_cell.angle_beta   90.00
_cell.angle_gamma   90.00
#
_symmetry.space_group_name_H-M   'P 1'
#
loop_
_entity.id
_entity.type
_entity.pdbx_description
1 polymer ?
#
loop_
_entity_poly.entity_id
_entity_poly.type
_entity_poly.pdbx_seq_one_letter_code
_entity_poly.pdbx_strand_id
1 'polypeptide(L)' 'MAPPKTPVRYRARCPACPWTGREYTRYSQAEDAARDHAKRTVHDTHVIDHYGLRITGSTIRPADERS' A
#
# COMPACT_ATOMS: atom_id res chain seq x y z
N MET A 1 -28.37 -11.22 -3.80
CA MET A 1 -27.72 -9.97 -4.26
C MET A 1 -26.21 -10.17 -4.14
N ALA A 2 -25.51 -10.44 -5.25
CA ALA A 2 -24.05 -10.43 -5.23
C ALA A 2 -23.59 -8.97 -5.05
N PRO A 3 -22.61 -8.67 -4.18
CA PRO A 3 -22.13 -7.30 -4.05
C PRO A 3 -21.63 -6.81 -5.42
N PRO A 4 -21.83 -5.53 -5.77
CA PRO A 4 -21.32 -4.99 -7.01
C PRO A 4 -19.81 -5.26 -7.04
N LYS A 5 -19.36 -5.94 -8.11
CA LYS A 5 -17.93 -6.16 -8.38
C LYS A 5 -17.31 -4.84 -8.85
N THR A 6 -17.34 -3.79 -8.02
CA THR A 6 -16.40 -2.69 -8.19
C THR A 6 -15.00 -3.30 -8.05
N PRO A 7 -14.14 -3.21 -9.08
CA PRO A 7 -12.80 -3.76 -8.97
C PRO A 7 -12.11 -3.03 -7.84
N VAL A 8 -11.85 -3.73 -6.73
CA VAL A 8 -11.20 -3.13 -5.58
C VAL A 8 -9.79 -2.77 -6.02
N ARG A 9 -9.47 -1.47 -6.07
CA ARG A 9 -8.15 -1.01 -6.48
C ARG A 9 -7.40 -0.53 -5.25
N TYR A 10 -6.24 -1.11 -5.04
CA TYR A 10 -5.36 -0.83 -3.94
C TYR A 10 -4.13 -0.12 -4.48
N ARG A 11 -3.64 0.89 -3.78
CA ARG A 11 -2.42 1.61 -4.17
C ARG A 11 -1.55 1.85 -2.94
N ALA A 12 -0.24 1.68 -3.11
CA ALA A 12 0.71 2.05 -2.07
C ALA A 12 0.84 3.58 -2.02
N ARG A 13 0.93 4.15 -0.84
CA ARG A 13 1.12 5.58 -0.61
C ARG A 13 2.21 5.76 0.44
N CYS A 14 3.14 6.64 0.14
CA CYS A 14 4.09 7.13 1.13
C CYS A 14 3.58 8.50 1.64
N PRO A 15 3.46 8.73 2.96
CA PRO A 15 3.21 10.04 3.52
C PRO A 15 4.48 10.90 3.60
N ALA A 16 5.68 10.28 3.61
CA ALA A 16 6.95 10.98 3.72
C ALA A 16 7.45 11.54 2.38
N CYS A 17 6.97 11.02 1.25
CA CYS A 17 7.35 11.49 -0.07
C CYS A 17 6.13 11.52 -1.02
N PRO A 18 6.17 12.30 -2.11
CA PRO A 18 5.04 12.41 -3.05
C PRO A 18 4.80 11.13 -3.88
N TRP A 19 5.56 10.06 -3.64
CA TRP A 19 5.42 8.81 -4.36
C TRP A 19 4.10 8.11 -4.02
N THR A 20 3.42 7.66 -5.06
CA THR A 20 2.25 6.79 -4.97
C THR A 20 2.48 5.61 -5.90
N GLY A 21 2.33 4.41 -5.37
CA GLY A 21 2.43 3.18 -6.12
C GLY A 21 1.31 3.03 -7.14
N ARG A 22 1.46 2.02 -8.00
CA ARG A 22 0.45 1.69 -9.02
C ARG A 22 -0.85 1.22 -8.37
N GLU A 23 -1.94 1.32 -9.13
CA GLU A 23 -3.21 0.71 -8.78
C GLU A 23 -3.16 -0.81 -9.07
N TYR A 24 -3.49 -1.60 -8.07
CA TYR A 24 -3.53 -3.06 -8.14
C TYR A 24 -4.93 -3.56 -7.80
N THR A 25 -5.39 -4.60 -8.50
CA THR A 25 -6.69 -5.24 -8.19
C THR A 25 -6.62 -6.13 -6.95
N ARG A 26 -5.41 -6.44 -6.46
CA ARG A 26 -5.18 -7.31 -5.29
C ARG A 26 -4.42 -6.53 -4.22
N TYR A 27 -4.89 -6.66 -2.98
CA TYR A 27 -4.27 -6.04 -1.82
C TYR A 27 -2.79 -6.44 -1.67
N SER A 28 -2.46 -7.72 -1.76
CA SER A 28 -1.09 -8.23 -1.59
C SER A 28 -0.08 -7.61 -2.57
N GLN A 29 -0.49 -7.23 -3.78
CA GLN A 29 0.42 -6.56 -4.72
C GLN A 29 0.69 -5.10 -4.33
N ALA A 30 -0.33 -4.40 -3.81
CA ALA A 30 -0.14 -3.05 -3.28
C ALA A 30 0.69 -3.08 -1.99
N GLU A 31 0.51 -4.10 -1.16
CA GLU A 31 1.33 -4.34 0.03
C GLU A 31 2.79 -4.61 -0.35
N ASP A 32 3.05 -5.47 -1.33
CA ASP A 32 4.42 -5.74 -1.82
C ASP A 32 5.10 -4.48 -2.35
N ALA A 33 4.39 -3.66 -3.15
CA ALA A 33 4.89 -2.38 -3.63
C ALA A 33 5.14 -1.36 -2.49
N ALA A 34 4.28 -1.32 -1.49
CA ALA A 34 4.49 -0.51 -0.28
C ALA A 34 5.76 -0.97 0.46
N ARG A 35 5.98 -2.29 0.54
CA ARG A 35 7.12 -2.89 1.23
C ARG A 35 8.43 -2.63 0.49
N ASP A 36 8.46 -2.78 -0.83
CA ASP A 36 9.62 -2.43 -1.65
C ASP A 36 10.01 -0.97 -1.43
N HIS A 37 9.02 -0.06 -1.50
CA HIS A 37 9.29 1.36 -1.30
C HIS A 37 9.75 1.68 0.13
N ALA A 38 9.10 1.10 1.13
CA ALA A 38 9.50 1.25 2.53
C ALA A 38 10.95 0.80 2.73
N LYS A 39 11.32 -0.37 2.21
CA LYS A 39 12.71 -0.89 2.30
C LYS A 39 13.72 0.03 1.61
N ARG A 40 13.39 0.51 0.39
CA ARG A 40 14.32 1.31 -0.42
C ARG A 40 14.51 2.74 0.10
N THR A 41 13.48 3.32 0.69
CA THR A 41 13.49 4.72 1.16
C THR A 41 13.52 4.86 2.68
N VAL A 42 13.39 3.76 3.42
CA VAL A 42 13.29 3.72 4.89
C VAL A 42 12.16 4.64 5.39
N HIS A 43 11.04 4.67 4.66
CA HIS A 43 9.84 5.42 5.01
C HIS A 43 8.69 4.49 5.38
N ASP A 44 7.86 4.92 6.31
CA ASP A 44 6.59 4.26 6.59
C ASP A 44 5.66 4.42 5.39
N THR A 45 5.25 3.31 4.77
CA THR A 45 4.30 3.31 3.66
C THR A 45 3.01 2.63 4.08
N HIS A 46 1.91 2.95 3.42
CA HIS A 46 0.65 2.27 3.68
C HIS A 46 -0.14 2.06 2.39
N VAL A 47 -1.03 1.07 2.41
CA VAL A 47 -1.97 0.84 1.32
C VAL A 47 -3.22 1.69 1.52
N ILE A 48 -3.65 2.35 0.46
CA ILE A 48 -4.95 3.03 0.39
C ILE A 48 -5.82 2.34 -0.67
N ASP A 49 -7.12 2.35 -0.45
CA ASP A 49 -8.13 1.86 -1.39
C ASP A 49 -8.38 2.89 -2.53
N HIS A 50 -9.23 2.55 -3.49
CA HIS A 50 -9.61 3.38 -4.63
C HIS A 50 -10.27 4.69 -4.21
N TYR A 51 -10.96 4.71 -3.06
CA TYR A 51 -11.47 5.94 -2.45
C TYR A 51 -10.39 6.82 -1.81
N GLY A 52 -9.13 6.37 -1.77
CA GLY A 52 -8.04 7.04 -1.05
C GLY A 52 -8.08 6.87 0.46
N LEU A 53 -8.95 5.98 0.96
CA LEU A 53 -9.00 5.61 2.36
C LEU A 53 -7.84 4.67 2.68
N ARG A 54 -7.10 4.98 3.74
CA ARG A 54 -6.07 4.10 4.28
C ARG A 54 -6.71 2.82 4.80
N ILE A 55 -6.12 1.70 4.42
CA ILE A 55 -6.52 0.40 4.94
C ILE A 55 -5.85 0.21 6.30
N THR A 56 -6.66 0.00 7.33
CA THR A 56 -6.20 -0.27 8.69
C THR A 56 -5.36 -1.53 8.72
N GLY A 57 -4.19 -1.47 9.36
CA GLY A 57 -3.23 -2.59 9.43
C GLY A 57 -2.28 -2.69 8.24
N SER A 58 -2.53 -1.95 7.15
CA SER A 58 -1.69 -1.98 5.94
C SER A 58 -0.46 -1.07 6.01
N THR A 59 -0.01 -0.78 7.22
CA THR A 59 1.10 0.14 7.47
C THR A 59 2.37 -0.67 7.47
N ILE A 60 3.18 -0.49 6.44
CA ILE A 60 4.47 -1.12 6.32
C ILE A 60 5.52 -0.16 6.82
N ARG A 61 6.03 -0.50 8.00
CA ARG A 61 7.26 0.09 8.50
C ARG A 61 8.41 -0.55 7.75
N PRO A 62 9.45 0.22 7.38
CA PRO A 62 10.71 -0.39 7.02
C PRO A 62 11.17 -1.13 8.27
N ALA A 63 10.99 -2.46 8.27
CA ALA A 63 11.68 -3.27 9.25
C ALA A 63 13.16 -3.07 8.94
N ASP A 64 13.85 -2.38 9.83
CA ASP A 64 15.30 -2.40 9.91
C ASP A 64 15.69 -3.87 9.78
N GLU A 65 16.28 -4.28 8.64
CA GLU A 65 16.78 -5.63 8.41
C GLU A 65 18.04 -5.86 9.28
N ARG A 66 17.94 -5.59 10.58
CA ARG A 66 18.84 -6.13 11.60
C ARG A 66 18.36 -7.52 11.94
N SER A 67 18.78 -8.50 11.15
CA SER A 67 19.03 -9.84 11.70
C SER A 67 20.15 -10.54 10.97
#